data_AF-A0A101VFH5-F1
#
_entry.id   AF-A0A101VFH5-F1
#
_cell.length_a   1.000
_cell.length_b   1.000
_cell.length_c   1.000
_cell.angle_alpha   90.00
_cell.angle_beta   90.00
_cell.angle_gamma   90.00
#
_symmetry.space_group_name_H-M   'P 1'
#
loop_
_entity.id
_entity.type
_entity.pdbx_description
1 polymer ?
#
loop_
_entity_poly.entity_id
_entity_poly.type
_entity_poly.pdbx_seq_one_letter_code
_entity_poly.pdbx_strand_id
1 'polypeptide(L)'
;MLSIIKPNIPGLEKGAVIKRIDGMDIELYIKEMPPWLRSGSTARQQRYRAFTHLLTVTLEEEKVVTLKALDGEIYEIVLNEELIHIINPETAKRDAVSQYTHNIKGERLSSGIGLIEIPTFQGDRSKMIKELDDALGNLLDAPGIIIDLRGNGGGSTFIAHPIAGRFFAEPFIYGVEYYKNRLPLRGWAKEYEFGVRPRGDTYEGAIAVLVDTSNMSTAENFIAAMKDSGRATIIGRPTAGSSGNPVT
;
A
#
# COMPACT_ATOMS: atom_id res chain seq x y z
N MET A 1 -8.35 -13.70 -12.53
CA MET A 1 -8.11 -14.96 -11.79
C MET A 1 -7.34 -14.57 -10.52
N LEU A 2 -7.91 -14.77 -9.32
CA LEU A 2 -7.58 -14.01 -8.11
C LEU A 2 -6.89 -14.88 -7.06
N SER A 3 -5.60 -14.62 -6.80
CA SER A 3 -4.80 -15.32 -5.77
C SER A 3 -5.00 -14.70 -4.39
N ILE A 4 -5.12 -15.55 -3.36
CA ILE A 4 -5.39 -15.14 -1.97
C ILE A 4 -4.12 -14.78 -1.20
N ILE A 5 -4.22 -13.78 -0.32
CA ILE A 5 -3.09 -13.18 0.42
C ILE A 5 -3.16 -13.44 1.95
N LYS A 6 -4.30 -13.89 2.52
CA LYS A 6 -4.44 -14.15 3.97
C LYS A 6 -4.07 -15.61 4.32
N PRO A 7 -2.99 -15.88 5.07
CA PRO A 7 -2.39 -17.21 5.17
C PRO A 7 -3.01 -18.19 6.18
N ASN A 8 -4.08 -17.85 6.90
CA ASN A 8 -4.48 -18.61 8.11
C ASN A 8 -5.92 -19.12 8.12
N ILE A 9 -6.57 -19.26 6.96
CA ILE A 9 -7.91 -19.87 6.90
C ILE A 9 -7.75 -21.35 6.52
N PRO A 10 -8.19 -22.32 7.35
CA PRO A 10 -8.19 -23.74 7.01
C PRO A 10 -8.81 -24.02 5.64
N GLY A 11 -8.14 -24.85 4.84
CA GLY A 11 -8.54 -25.16 3.46
C GLY A 11 -8.20 -24.09 2.43
N LEU A 12 -7.67 -22.94 2.84
CA LEU A 12 -7.31 -21.87 1.91
C LEU A 12 -5.86 -21.94 1.47
N GLU A 13 -5.65 -22.23 0.19
CA GLU A 13 -4.31 -22.37 -0.37
C GLU A 13 -3.87 -21.10 -1.10
N LYS A 14 -2.61 -20.71 -0.88
CA LYS A 14 -2.01 -19.61 -1.64
C LYS A 14 -1.97 -19.98 -3.12
N GLY A 15 -2.57 -19.14 -3.95
CA GLY A 15 -2.68 -19.37 -5.40
C GLY A 15 -4.02 -19.94 -5.85
N ALA A 16 -4.86 -20.42 -4.93
CA ALA A 16 -6.24 -20.78 -5.22
C ALA A 16 -7.04 -19.55 -5.67
N VAL A 17 -8.07 -19.79 -6.49
CA VAL A 17 -8.87 -18.79 -7.18
C VAL A 17 -10.29 -18.79 -6.66
N ILE A 18 -10.74 -17.68 -6.07
CA ILE A 18 -12.15 -17.52 -5.69
C ILE A 18 -13.01 -17.45 -6.95
N LYS A 19 -14.02 -18.32 -7.03
CA LYS A 19 -14.97 -18.43 -8.14
C LYS A 19 -16.35 -17.93 -7.76
N ARG A 20 -16.83 -18.28 -6.57
CA ARG A 20 -18.15 -17.89 -6.08
C ARG A 20 -18.11 -17.59 -4.58
N ILE A 21 -19.06 -16.78 -4.14
CA ILE A 21 -19.36 -16.55 -2.72
C ILE A 21 -20.87 -16.67 -2.55
N ASP A 22 -21.32 -17.50 -1.62
CA ASP A 22 -22.73 -17.79 -1.33
C ASP A 22 -23.50 -18.18 -2.61
N GLY A 23 -22.87 -19.03 -3.43
CA GLY A 23 -23.39 -19.49 -4.73
C GLY A 23 -23.36 -18.45 -5.85
N MET A 24 -23.04 -17.17 -5.57
CA MET A 24 -22.99 -16.09 -6.55
C MET A 24 -21.63 -16.03 -7.25
N ASP A 25 -21.60 -15.81 -8.58
CA ASP A 25 -20.36 -15.55 -9.32
C ASP A 25 -19.60 -14.36 -8.73
N ILE A 26 -18.28 -14.48 -8.60
CA ILE A 26 -17.46 -13.49 -7.92
C ILE A 26 -17.53 -12.08 -8.55
N GLU A 27 -17.69 -11.97 -9.87
CA GLU A 27 -17.79 -10.67 -10.53
C GLU A 27 -19.12 -9.98 -10.19
N LEU A 28 -20.20 -10.76 -10.10
CA LEU A 28 -21.50 -10.25 -9.67
C LEU A 28 -21.48 -9.91 -8.18
N TYR A 29 -20.89 -10.76 -7.35
CA TYR A 29 -20.77 -10.54 -5.90
C TYR A 29 -20.07 -9.21 -5.58
N ILE A 30 -18.97 -8.91 -6.27
CA ILE A 30 -18.24 -7.64 -6.10
C ILE A 30 -19.07 -6.43 -6.51
N LYS A 31 -19.88 -6.57 -7.56
CA LYS A 31 -20.75 -5.49 -8.06
C LYS A 31 -21.87 -5.18 -7.07
N GLU A 32 -22.50 -6.22 -6.52
CA GLU A 32 -23.58 -6.13 -5.53
C GLU A 32 -23.09 -5.82 -4.12
N MET A 33 -21.77 -5.92 -3.87
CA MET A 33 -21.19 -5.58 -2.58
C MET A 33 -21.57 -4.14 -2.17
N PRO A 34 -21.94 -3.93 -0.89
CA PRO A 34 -22.33 -2.61 -0.40
C PRO A 34 -21.33 -1.51 -0.78
N PRO A 35 -21.78 -0.34 -1.26
CA PRO A 35 -20.90 0.69 -1.79
C PRO A 35 -19.78 1.13 -0.84
N TRP A 36 -20.03 1.13 0.47
CA TRP A 36 -19.03 1.51 1.47
C TRP A 36 -17.87 0.51 1.60
N LEU A 37 -18.10 -0.78 1.36
CA LEU A 37 -17.04 -1.81 1.36
C LEU A 37 -16.17 -1.76 0.10
N ARG A 38 -16.65 -1.10 -0.95
CA ARG A 38 -15.92 -0.91 -2.20
C ARG A 38 -15.68 0.57 -2.49
N SER A 39 -15.62 1.41 -1.46
CA SER A 39 -15.38 2.84 -1.63
C SER A 39 -13.98 3.11 -2.18
N GLY A 40 -13.89 3.90 -3.25
CA GLY A 40 -12.63 4.22 -3.90
C GLY A 40 -12.82 5.23 -5.04
N SER A 41 -11.79 6.01 -5.31
CA SER A 41 -11.77 7.08 -6.31
C SER A 41 -11.80 6.56 -7.74
N THR A 42 -11.37 5.30 -7.97
CA THR A 42 -11.35 4.67 -9.30
C THR A 42 -11.96 3.28 -9.28
N ALA A 43 -12.49 2.80 -10.41
CA ALA A 43 -13.07 1.46 -10.52
C ALA A 43 -12.08 0.35 -10.09
N ARG A 44 -10.78 0.52 -10.36
CA ARG A 44 -9.75 -0.44 -9.89
C ARG A 44 -9.61 -0.43 -8.37
N GLN A 45 -9.66 0.74 -7.74
CA GLN A 45 -9.54 0.86 -6.29
C GLN A 45 -10.78 0.32 -5.61
N GLN A 46 -11.97 0.61 -6.15
CA GLN A 46 -13.23 0.05 -5.67
C GLN A 46 -13.19 -1.49 -5.71
N ARG A 47 -12.72 -2.05 -6.83
CA ARG A 47 -12.54 -3.50 -6.99
C ARG A 47 -11.49 -4.06 -6.03
N TYR A 48 -10.36 -3.37 -5.85
CA TYR A 48 -9.33 -3.75 -4.87
C TYR A 48 -9.88 -3.76 -3.44
N ARG A 49 -10.63 -2.74 -3.03
CA ARG A 49 -11.28 -2.67 -1.71
C ARG A 49 -12.28 -3.80 -1.53
N ALA A 50 -13.12 -4.06 -2.53
CA ALA A 50 -14.02 -5.21 -2.50
C ALA A 50 -13.25 -6.53 -2.28
N PHE A 51 -12.11 -6.72 -2.95
CA PHE A 51 -11.25 -7.89 -2.74
C PHE A 51 -10.77 -8.06 -1.31
N THR A 52 -10.43 -6.97 -0.63
CA THR A 52 -9.97 -7.03 0.78
C THR A 52 -11.04 -7.51 1.77
N HIS A 53 -12.32 -7.48 1.36
CA HIS A 53 -13.46 -7.88 2.19
C HIS A 53 -14.09 -9.22 1.81
N LEU A 54 -13.66 -9.88 0.73
CA LEU A 54 -14.28 -11.13 0.27
C LEU A 54 -14.26 -12.24 1.34
N LEU A 55 -13.16 -12.31 2.09
CA LEU A 55 -12.92 -13.32 3.11
C LEU A 55 -13.20 -12.80 4.53
N THR A 56 -14.06 -11.79 4.65
CA THR A 56 -14.52 -11.25 5.94
C THR A 56 -15.97 -11.68 6.18
N VAL A 57 -16.29 -12.11 7.39
CA VAL A 57 -17.66 -12.42 7.85
C VAL A 57 -17.98 -11.62 9.11
N THR A 58 -19.26 -11.42 9.40
CA THR A 58 -19.72 -10.88 10.69
C THR A 58 -20.00 -12.04 11.65
N LEU A 59 -20.16 -11.75 12.95
CA LEU A 59 -20.31 -12.80 13.99
C LEU A 59 -21.54 -13.70 13.80
N GLU A 60 -22.55 -13.24 13.06
CA GLU A 60 -23.83 -13.94 12.91
C GLU A 60 -24.00 -14.59 11.52
N GLU A 61 -22.99 -14.50 10.65
CA GLU A 61 -23.09 -14.91 9.25
C GLU A 61 -22.10 -16.02 8.92
N GLU A 62 -22.61 -17.06 8.25
CA GLU A 62 -21.78 -18.00 7.50
C GLU A 62 -21.62 -17.53 6.06
N LYS A 63 -20.46 -17.79 5.48
CA LYS A 63 -20.16 -17.49 4.08
C LYS A 63 -19.50 -18.68 3.41
N VAL A 64 -20.08 -19.17 2.33
CA VAL A 64 -19.52 -20.27 1.54
C VAL A 64 -18.69 -19.70 0.41
N VAL A 65 -17.40 -20.07 0.34
CA VAL A 65 -16.48 -19.61 -0.69
C VAL A 65 -16.10 -20.80 -1.58
N THR A 66 -16.52 -20.76 -2.84
CA THR A 66 -16.13 -21.76 -3.84
C THR A 66 -14.81 -21.33 -4.49
N LEU A 67 -13.83 -22.21 -4.44
CA LEU A 67 -12.46 -22.01 -4.90
C LEU A 67 -12.10 -22.97 -6.03
N LYS A 68 -11.12 -22.57 -6.84
CA LYS A 68 -10.39 -23.45 -7.76
C LYS A 68 -8.93 -23.53 -7.32
N ALA A 69 -8.46 -24.71 -6.96
CA ALA A 69 -7.08 -25.01 -6.60
C ALA A 69 -6.13 -24.86 -7.80
N LEU A 70 -4.83 -24.92 -7.54
CA LEU A 70 -3.79 -24.81 -8.57
C LEU A 70 -3.79 -25.99 -9.55
N ASP A 71 -4.13 -27.19 -9.09
CA ASP A 71 -4.31 -28.39 -9.90
C ASP A 71 -5.61 -28.38 -10.72
N GLY A 72 -6.51 -27.44 -10.40
CA GLY A 72 -7.76 -27.20 -11.08
C GLY A 72 -8.99 -27.76 -10.36
N GLU A 73 -8.82 -28.47 -9.26
CA GLU A 73 -9.92 -28.99 -8.44
C GLU A 73 -10.79 -27.87 -7.89
N ILE A 74 -12.09 -28.10 -7.83
CA ILE A 74 -13.06 -27.15 -7.27
C ILE A 74 -13.48 -27.65 -5.90
N TYR A 75 -13.37 -26.77 -4.90
CA TYR A 75 -13.71 -27.10 -3.53
C TYR A 75 -14.33 -25.87 -2.84
N GLU A 76 -14.95 -26.11 -1.69
CA GLU A 76 -15.59 -25.06 -0.90
C GLU A 76 -14.97 -24.99 0.48
N ILE A 77 -14.91 -23.76 1.00
CA ILE A 77 -14.68 -23.51 2.42
C ILE A 77 -15.86 -22.74 2.99
N VAL A 78 -16.13 -22.93 4.28
CA VAL A 78 -17.12 -22.15 5.01
C VAL A 78 -16.37 -21.19 5.93
N LEU A 79 -16.66 -19.90 5.83
CA LEU A 79 -16.19 -18.87 6.74
C LEU A 79 -17.29 -18.61 7.78
N ASN A 80 -16.96 -18.66 9.07
CA ASN A 80 -17.89 -18.46 10.18
C ASN A 80 -17.20 -17.81 11.40
N GLU A 81 -17.95 -17.58 12.48
CA GLU A 81 -17.44 -16.96 13.71
C GLU A 81 -16.29 -17.76 14.35
N GLU A 82 -16.33 -19.10 14.32
CA GLU A 82 -15.27 -19.93 14.87
C GLU A 82 -13.92 -19.69 14.18
N LEU A 83 -13.93 -19.41 12.88
CA LEU A 83 -12.74 -19.02 12.12
C LEU A 83 -12.24 -17.62 12.47
N ILE A 84 -13.11 -16.70 12.87
CA ILE A 84 -12.71 -15.40 13.43
C ILE A 84 -11.96 -15.61 14.76
N HIS A 85 -12.38 -16.57 15.58
CA HIS A 85 -11.70 -16.87 16.85
C HIS A 85 -10.36 -17.61 16.67
N ILE A 86 -10.20 -18.42 15.62
CA ILE A 86 -8.92 -19.04 15.24
C ILE A 86 -7.93 -17.98 14.76
N ILE A 87 -8.40 -16.93 14.09
CA ILE A 87 -7.65 -15.69 13.83
C ILE A 87 -7.68 -14.85 15.14
N ASN A 88 -7.04 -15.37 16.18
CA ASN A 88 -7.05 -14.91 17.58
C ASN A 88 -7.23 -13.38 17.72
N PRO A 89 -8.10 -12.86 18.62
CA PRO A 89 -8.32 -11.42 18.81
C PRO A 89 -7.05 -10.62 19.14
N GLU A 90 -6.01 -11.26 19.70
CA GLU A 90 -4.67 -10.69 19.82
C GLU A 90 -3.97 -10.54 18.45
N THR A 91 -4.18 -11.46 17.50
CA THR A 91 -3.79 -11.35 16.08
C THR A 91 -4.63 -10.34 15.31
N ALA A 92 -5.93 -10.19 15.57
CA ALA A 92 -6.75 -9.15 14.94
C ALA A 92 -6.38 -7.75 15.46
N LYS A 93 -6.14 -7.60 16.78
CA LYS A 93 -5.53 -6.40 17.36
C LYS A 93 -4.12 -6.20 16.84
N ARG A 94 -3.29 -7.26 16.78
CA ARG A 94 -1.96 -7.19 16.19
C ARG A 94 -2.03 -6.86 14.73
N ASP A 95 -2.95 -7.33 13.89
CA ASP A 95 -3.03 -7.02 12.46
C ASP A 95 -3.53 -5.60 12.24
N ALA A 96 -4.49 -5.14 13.05
CA ALA A 96 -4.94 -3.76 13.06
C ALA A 96 -3.89 -2.77 13.61
N VAL A 97 -3.01 -3.23 14.50
CA VAL A 97 -1.84 -2.49 15.01
C VAL A 97 -0.63 -2.72 14.10
N SER A 98 -0.51 -3.85 13.42
CA SER A 98 0.65 -4.35 12.64
C SER A 98 0.69 -3.78 11.25
N GLN A 99 -0.47 -3.50 10.66
CA GLN A 99 -0.56 -2.63 9.49
C GLN A 99 0.18 -1.27 9.70
N TYR A 100 0.50 -0.90 10.95
CA TYR A 100 1.38 0.23 11.30
C TYR A 100 2.68 -0.15 12.03
N THR A 101 2.98 -1.44 12.29
CA THR A 101 4.26 -1.90 12.89
C THR A 101 5.23 -2.48 11.87
N HIS A 102 4.93 -2.42 10.57
CA HIS A 102 5.91 -2.82 9.57
C HIS A 102 6.98 -1.72 9.49
N ASN A 103 8.16 -2.04 10.00
CA ASN A 103 9.34 -1.17 9.91
C ASN A 103 9.82 -1.10 8.46
N ILE A 104 10.49 0.00 8.10
CA ILE A 104 11.24 0.07 6.84
C ILE A 104 12.39 -0.94 6.92
N LYS A 105 12.58 -1.73 5.88
CA LYS A 105 13.65 -2.74 5.79
C LYS A 105 14.52 -2.47 4.60
N GLY A 106 15.83 -2.68 4.75
CA GLY A 106 16.80 -2.63 3.67
C GLY A 106 17.59 -3.93 3.62
N GLU A 107 17.78 -4.49 2.44
CA GLU A 107 18.69 -5.59 2.22
C GLU A 107 19.45 -5.45 0.90
N ARG A 108 20.64 -6.06 0.84
CA ARG A 108 21.36 -6.23 -0.42
C ARG A 108 21.04 -7.61 -0.97
N LEU A 109 20.47 -7.64 -2.17
CA LEU A 109 20.17 -8.87 -2.88
C LEU A 109 21.47 -9.54 -3.36
N SER A 110 21.41 -10.83 -3.70
CA SER A 110 22.55 -11.58 -4.23
C SER A 110 23.13 -11.00 -5.53
N SER A 111 22.33 -10.21 -6.27
CA SER A 111 22.78 -9.45 -7.45
C SER A 111 23.60 -8.19 -7.11
N GLY A 112 23.70 -7.82 -5.83
CA GLY A 112 24.31 -6.58 -5.36
C GLY A 112 23.37 -5.37 -5.33
N ILE A 113 22.18 -5.48 -5.92
CA ILE A 113 21.12 -4.45 -5.90
C ILE A 113 20.56 -4.30 -4.49
N GLY A 114 20.31 -3.06 -4.07
CA GLY A 114 19.60 -2.78 -2.83
C GLY A 114 18.09 -2.95 -2.99
N LEU A 115 17.43 -3.52 -1.99
CA LEU A 115 15.98 -3.54 -1.85
C LEU A 115 15.61 -2.79 -0.58
N ILE A 116 14.76 -1.78 -0.70
CA ILE A 116 14.18 -1.05 0.44
C ILE A 116 12.67 -1.21 0.41
N GLU A 117 12.11 -1.87 1.41
CA GLU A 117 10.66 -2.01 1.60
C GLU A 117 10.14 -0.87 2.48
N ILE A 118 9.21 -0.08 1.95
CA ILE A 118 8.54 0.99 2.71
C ILE A 118 7.04 0.66 2.76
N PRO A 119 6.59 -0.03 3.83
CA PRO A 119 5.24 -0.59 3.91
C PRO A 119 4.16 0.45 4.19
N THR A 120 4.52 1.59 4.79
CA THR A 120 3.60 2.68 5.13
C THR A 120 4.36 4.00 5.26
N PHE A 121 3.65 5.12 5.29
CA PHE A 121 4.13 6.43 5.73
C PHE A 121 3.42 6.89 7.01
N GLN A 122 2.83 5.96 7.76
CA GLN A 122 2.14 6.22 9.03
C GLN A 122 2.92 5.61 10.19
N GLY A 123 3.17 6.41 11.22
CA GLY A 123 3.93 5.97 12.40
C GLY A 123 4.70 7.11 13.04
N ASP A 124 5.66 6.76 13.90
CA ASP A 124 6.58 7.71 14.48
C ASP A 124 7.55 8.24 13.42
N ARG A 125 7.51 9.56 13.19
CA ARG A 125 8.29 10.22 12.15
C ARG A 125 9.79 10.00 12.32
N SER A 126 10.31 10.20 13.52
CA SER A 126 11.74 10.13 13.80
C SER A 126 12.26 8.71 13.62
N LYS A 127 11.49 7.73 14.10
CA LYS A 127 11.78 6.31 13.96
C LYS A 127 11.84 5.92 12.47
N MET A 128 10.82 6.24 11.68
CA MET A 128 10.76 5.82 10.28
C MET A 128 11.85 6.47 9.42
N ILE A 129 12.16 7.75 9.67
CA ILE A 129 13.28 8.42 9.00
C ILE A 129 14.60 7.71 9.33
N LYS A 130 14.80 7.34 10.60
CA LYS A 130 15.98 6.59 11.03
C LYS A 130 16.05 5.21 10.38
N GLU A 131 14.94 4.48 10.33
CA GLU A 131 14.90 3.15 9.69
C GLU A 131 15.26 3.21 8.21
N LEU A 132 14.78 4.23 7.48
CA LEU A 132 15.25 4.46 6.11
C LEU A 132 16.74 4.74 6.08
N ASP A 133 17.23 5.63 6.95
CA ASP A 133 18.63 6.03 6.94
C ASP A 133 19.57 4.85 7.24
N ASP A 134 19.19 3.99 8.17
CA ASP A 134 19.90 2.74 8.47
C ASP A 134 19.85 1.76 7.28
N ALA A 135 18.68 1.61 6.64
CA ALA A 135 18.50 0.76 5.46
C ALA A 135 19.35 1.24 4.27
N LEU A 136 19.31 2.54 3.99
CA LEU A 136 20.01 3.14 2.87
C LEU A 136 21.52 3.24 3.11
N GLY A 137 21.96 3.45 4.35
CA GLY A 137 23.39 3.59 4.68
C GLY A 137 24.24 2.40 4.22
N ASN A 138 23.68 1.19 4.25
CA ASN A 138 24.33 -0.04 3.79
C ASN A 138 24.24 -0.28 2.27
N LEU A 139 23.54 0.61 1.55
CA LEU A 139 23.19 0.48 0.14
C LEU A 139 23.64 1.69 -0.70
N LEU A 140 24.34 2.66 -0.12
CA LEU A 140 24.79 3.87 -0.83
C LEU A 140 25.71 3.56 -2.02
N ASP A 141 26.49 2.49 -1.92
CA ASP A 141 27.39 1.98 -2.96
C ASP A 141 26.73 0.94 -3.89
N ALA A 142 25.44 0.62 -3.70
CA ALA A 142 24.75 -0.31 -4.56
C ALA A 142 24.61 0.26 -5.99
N PRO A 143 24.79 -0.57 -7.04
CA PRO A 143 24.67 -0.12 -8.43
C PRO A 143 23.24 0.30 -8.81
N GLY A 144 22.25 -0.15 -8.04
CA GLY A 144 20.85 0.24 -8.16
C GLY A 144 20.10 -0.07 -6.86
N ILE A 145 18.98 0.63 -6.64
CA ILE A 145 18.04 0.37 -5.54
C ILE A 145 16.63 0.15 -6.10
N ILE A 146 15.97 -0.88 -5.59
CA ILE A 146 14.54 -1.11 -5.73
C ILE A 146 13.86 -0.60 -4.46
N ILE A 147 12.93 0.34 -4.61
CA ILE A 147 12.06 0.78 -3.53
C ILE A 147 10.73 0.04 -3.70
N ASP A 148 10.39 -0.85 -2.78
CA ASP A 148 9.10 -1.55 -2.79
C ASP A 148 8.06 -0.78 -2.00
N LEU A 149 7.06 -0.24 -2.71
CA LEU A 149 5.89 0.43 -2.13
C LEU A 149 4.63 -0.41 -2.26
N ARG A 150 4.69 -1.66 -2.73
CA ARG A 150 3.48 -2.50 -2.83
C ARG A 150 2.84 -2.65 -1.45
N GLY A 151 1.52 -2.54 -1.38
CA GLY A 151 0.78 -2.52 -0.11
C GLY A 151 0.74 -1.16 0.63
N ASN A 152 1.55 -0.17 0.25
CA ASN A 152 1.66 1.09 0.99
C ASN A 152 0.51 2.05 0.67
N GLY A 153 -0.46 2.15 1.59
CA GLY A 153 -1.64 3.00 1.47
C GLY A 153 -1.44 4.49 1.78
N GLY A 154 -0.21 4.94 2.05
CA GLY A 154 0.11 6.33 2.37
C GLY A 154 0.36 6.57 3.86
N GLY A 155 -0.07 7.73 4.35
CA GLY A 155 0.26 8.23 5.68
C GLY A 155 0.61 9.72 5.63
N SER A 156 1.73 10.12 6.20
CA SER A 156 2.11 11.53 6.37
C SER A 156 3.20 11.99 5.42
N THR A 157 2.98 13.11 4.74
CA THR A 157 4.01 13.79 3.94
C THR A 157 5.21 14.25 4.77
N PHE A 158 5.02 14.51 6.07
CA PHE A 158 6.11 14.82 7.01
C PHE A 158 7.09 13.64 7.22
N ILE A 159 6.70 12.44 6.80
CA ILE A 159 7.53 11.23 6.79
C ILE A 159 8.02 10.96 5.37
N ALA A 160 7.13 10.96 4.39
CA ALA A 160 7.49 10.64 3.00
C ALA A 160 8.45 11.65 2.36
N HIS A 161 8.32 12.97 2.61
CA HIS A 161 9.20 13.96 1.98
C HIS A 161 10.64 13.88 2.47
N PRO A 162 10.93 13.77 3.80
CA PRO A 162 12.28 13.49 4.24
C PRO A 162 12.81 12.17 3.70
N ILE A 163 12.00 11.10 3.66
CA ILE A 163 12.44 9.82 3.07
C ILE A 163 12.86 10.03 1.61
N ALA A 164 12.01 10.66 0.80
CA ALA A 164 12.32 10.98 -0.59
C ALA A 164 13.59 11.84 -0.71
N GLY A 165 13.82 12.76 0.22
CA GLY A 165 14.99 13.65 0.24
C GLY A 165 16.36 12.96 0.26
N ARG A 166 16.45 11.66 0.57
CA ARG A 166 17.68 10.86 0.41
C ARG A 166 17.97 10.45 -1.04
N PHE A 167 17.05 10.72 -1.96
CA PHE A 167 17.15 10.31 -3.37
C PHE A 167 17.20 11.50 -4.33
N PHE A 168 17.16 12.74 -3.84
CA PHE A 168 17.18 13.95 -4.67
C PHE A 168 18.44 14.75 -4.38
N ALA A 169 19.13 15.20 -5.42
CA ALA A 169 20.27 16.11 -5.32
C ALA A 169 19.83 17.58 -5.18
N GLU A 170 18.67 17.93 -5.74
CA GLU A 170 18.09 19.28 -5.72
C GLU A 170 16.61 19.25 -5.31
N PRO A 171 16.07 20.35 -4.76
CA PRO A 171 14.64 20.45 -4.49
C PRO A 171 13.77 20.22 -5.73
N PHE A 172 12.64 19.54 -5.56
CA PHE A 172 11.69 19.29 -6.65
C PHE A 172 10.25 19.48 -6.18
N ILE A 173 9.50 20.36 -6.85
CA ILE A 173 8.06 20.55 -6.65
C ILE A 173 7.33 19.66 -7.65
N TYR A 174 6.49 18.74 -7.16
CA TYR A 174 5.76 17.78 -7.99
C TYR A 174 4.26 18.07 -8.05
N GLY A 175 3.76 19.05 -7.29
CA GLY A 175 2.35 19.40 -7.33
C GLY A 175 2.02 20.67 -6.55
N VAL A 176 0.86 21.22 -6.86
CA VAL A 176 0.27 22.37 -6.16
C VAL A 176 -1.20 22.07 -5.90
N GLU A 177 -1.62 22.17 -4.64
CA GLU A 177 -3.04 22.17 -4.29
C GLU A 177 -3.58 23.59 -4.35
N TYR A 178 -4.78 23.76 -4.91
CA TYR A 178 -5.50 25.04 -4.94
C TYR A 178 -6.76 24.96 -4.10
N TYR A 179 -6.99 25.99 -3.28
CA TYR A 179 -8.15 26.10 -2.40
C TYR A 179 -9.03 27.27 -2.82
N LYS A 180 -10.35 27.05 -2.79
CA LYS A 180 -11.33 28.11 -3.08
C LYS A 180 -11.23 29.28 -2.08
N ASN A 181 -11.00 28.95 -0.82
CA ASN A 181 -10.83 29.89 0.28
C ASN A 181 -9.46 29.72 0.93
N ARG A 182 -8.98 30.77 1.61
CA ARG A 182 -7.78 30.69 2.44
C ARG A 182 -8.04 29.75 3.61
N LEU A 183 -7.22 28.71 3.77
CA LEU A 183 -7.40 27.71 4.83
C LEU A 183 -6.48 28.00 6.02
N PRO A 184 -7.00 28.14 7.26
CA PRO A 184 -6.17 28.38 8.45
C PRO A 184 -5.13 27.28 8.67
N LEU A 185 -5.51 26.02 8.46
CA LEU A 185 -4.63 24.84 8.56
C LEU A 185 -3.51 24.83 7.50
N ARG A 186 -3.57 25.72 6.51
CA ARG A 186 -2.54 25.95 5.49
C ARG A 186 -1.97 27.36 5.57
N GLY A 187 -1.93 27.95 6.76
CA GLY A 187 -1.37 29.28 6.98
C GLY A 187 -2.12 30.39 6.24
N TRP A 188 -3.43 30.22 6.04
CA TRP A 188 -4.28 31.13 5.25
C TRP A 188 -3.83 31.27 3.78
N ALA A 189 -3.20 30.24 3.23
CA ALA A 189 -2.84 30.19 1.82
C ALA A 189 -4.02 29.72 0.93
N LYS A 190 -4.02 30.19 -0.33
CA LYS A 190 -4.92 29.70 -1.39
C LYS A 190 -4.30 28.59 -2.22
N GLU A 191 -3.01 28.37 -2.05
CA GLU A 191 -2.28 27.31 -2.73
C GLU A 191 -1.25 26.72 -1.78
N TYR A 192 -0.89 25.46 -2.00
CA TYR A 192 0.11 24.76 -1.21
C TYR A 192 0.95 23.87 -2.12
N GLU A 193 2.26 24.15 -2.16
CA GLU A 193 3.21 23.37 -2.94
C GLU A 193 3.58 22.07 -2.22
N PHE A 194 3.59 21.00 -3.00
CA PHE A 194 4.10 19.71 -2.59
C PHE A 194 5.45 19.50 -3.26
N GLY A 195 6.47 19.35 -2.43
CA GLY A 195 7.83 19.17 -2.91
C GLY A 195 8.70 18.39 -1.96
N VAL A 196 9.79 17.87 -2.51
CA VAL A 196 10.83 17.16 -1.78
C VAL A 196 12.08 18.04 -1.75
N ARG A 197 12.85 17.93 -0.67
CA ARG A 197 14.13 18.64 -0.51
C ARG A 197 15.22 17.63 -0.14
N PRO A 198 16.42 17.76 -0.72
CA PRO A 198 17.58 16.94 -0.38
C PRO A 198 17.87 16.95 1.12
N ARG A 199 18.35 15.83 1.65
CA ARG A 199 18.93 15.75 3.00
C ARG A 199 19.96 14.64 3.11
N GLY A 200 20.93 14.83 3.99
CA GLY A 200 21.97 13.83 4.26
C GLY A 200 22.72 13.40 3.00
N ASP A 201 23.31 12.21 3.04
CA ASP A 201 23.96 11.64 1.87
C ASP A 201 22.90 11.14 0.88
N THR A 202 22.88 11.74 -0.30
CA THR A 202 21.96 11.39 -1.38
C THR A 202 22.45 10.17 -2.14
N TYR A 203 21.56 9.21 -2.37
CA TYR A 203 21.83 8.11 -3.28
C TYR A 203 21.63 8.56 -4.73
N GLU A 204 22.70 8.49 -5.53
CA GLU A 204 22.75 8.98 -6.91
C GLU A 204 22.54 7.87 -7.96
N GLY A 205 22.60 6.60 -7.57
CA GLY A 205 22.49 5.46 -8.50
C GLY A 205 21.09 5.26 -9.10
N ALA A 206 20.92 4.19 -9.88
CA ALA A 206 19.64 3.91 -10.54
C ALA A 206 18.56 3.50 -9.52
N ILE A 207 17.33 4.01 -9.69
CA ILE A 207 16.20 3.66 -8.81
C ILE A 207 15.04 3.10 -9.64
N ALA A 208 14.50 1.98 -9.18
CA ALA A 208 13.19 1.48 -9.58
C ALA A 208 12.23 1.52 -8.39
N VAL A 209 10.97 1.88 -8.61
CA VAL A 209 9.92 1.87 -7.57
C VAL A 209 8.85 0.86 -7.96
N LEU A 210 8.61 -0.13 -7.11
CA LEU A 210 7.53 -1.11 -7.28
C LEU A 210 6.24 -0.57 -6.69
N VAL A 211 5.18 -0.58 -7.50
CA VAL A 211 3.88 -0.01 -7.12
C VAL A 211 2.72 -0.96 -7.45
N ASP A 212 1.62 -0.83 -6.73
CA ASP A 212 0.37 -1.53 -7.02
C ASP A 212 -0.87 -0.68 -6.73
N THR A 213 -2.05 -1.27 -6.95
CA THR A 213 -3.35 -0.60 -6.78
C THR A 213 -3.62 -0.13 -5.35
N SER A 214 -2.90 -0.64 -4.35
CA SER A 214 -3.06 -0.22 -2.96
C SER A 214 -2.43 1.14 -2.69
N ASN A 215 -1.47 1.57 -3.52
CA ASN A 215 -0.81 2.85 -3.37
C ASN A 215 -1.80 4.00 -3.47
N MET A 216 -1.89 4.77 -2.39
CA MET A 216 -2.89 5.80 -2.17
C MET A 216 -2.29 6.97 -1.40
N SER A 217 -2.91 8.16 -1.48
CA SER A 217 -2.60 9.31 -0.62
C SER A 217 -1.11 9.69 -0.72
N THR A 218 -0.43 9.86 0.42
CA THR A 218 0.99 10.20 0.49
C THR A 218 1.90 9.24 -0.31
N ALA A 219 1.52 7.97 -0.49
CA ALA A 219 2.31 7.06 -1.33
C ALA A 219 2.27 7.50 -2.80
N GLU A 220 1.12 7.96 -3.30
CA GLU A 220 1.02 8.52 -4.65
C GLU A 220 1.76 9.85 -4.77
N ASN A 221 1.84 10.64 -3.70
CA ASN A 221 2.68 11.83 -3.68
C ASN A 221 4.18 11.49 -3.78
N PHE A 222 4.65 10.47 -3.05
CA PHE A 222 6.02 9.98 -3.17
C PHE A 222 6.30 9.48 -4.59
N ILE A 223 5.39 8.68 -5.16
CA ILE A 223 5.51 8.15 -6.52
C ILE A 223 5.54 9.28 -7.55
N ALA A 224 4.68 10.30 -7.41
CA ALA A 224 4.67 11.47 -8.28
C ALA A 224 6.01 12.22 -8.24
N ALA A 225 6.55 12.47 -7.04
CA ALA A 225 7.87 13.08 -6.90
C ALA A 225 8.96 12.29 -7.63
N MET A 226 9.02 10.97 -7.43
CA MET A 226 10.05 10.11 -8.03
C MET A 226 9.90 9.98 -9.55
N LYS A 227 8.65 9.91 -10.03
CA LYS A 227 8.34 9.72 -11.45
C LYS A 227 8.52 11.01 -12.25
N ASP A 228 7.91 12.09 -11.78
CA ASP A 228 7.79 13.33 -12.56
C ASP A 228 9.10 14.12 -12.58
N SER A 229 9.99 13.89 -11.61
CA SER A 229 11.37 14.36 -11.64
C SER A 229 12.28 13.55 -12.58
N GLY A 230 11.82 12.40 -13.08
CA GLY A 230 12.65 11.43 -13.78
C GLY A 230 13.62 10.68 -12.87
N ARG A 231 13.50 10.80 -11.53
CA ARG A 231 14.46 10.20 -10.59
C ARG A 231 14.42 8.67 -10.57
N ALA A 232 13.25 8.07 -10.80
CA ALA A 232 13.10 6.63 -10.80
C ALA A 232 12.19 6.09 -11.91
N THR A 233 12.43 4.84 -12.29
CA THR A 233 11.51 4.08 -13.14
C THR A 233 10.42 3.45 -12.28
N ILE A 234 9.15 3.73 -12.60
CA ILE A 234 8.01 3.16 -11.88
C ILE A 234 7.58 1.85 -12.55
N ILE A 235 7.49 0.77 -11.79
CA ILE A 235 7.17 -0.58 -12.29
C ILE A 235 6.01 -1.15 -11.48
N GLY A 236 5.00 -1.69 -12.17
CA GLY A 236 3.91 -2.42 -11.53
C GLY A 236 2.54 -2.09 -12.10
N ARG A 237 1.55 -1.90 -11.22
CA ARG A 237 0.16 -1.60 -11.62
C ARG A 237 -0.18 -0.14 -11.36
N PRO A 238 -1.15 0.44 -12.10
CA PRO A 238 -1.68 1.74 -11.77
C PRO A 238 -2.14 1.82 -10.31
N THR A 239 -1.79 2.92 -9.65
CA THR A 239 -2.13 3.24 -8.26
C THR A 239 -3.63 3.49 -8.07
N ALA A 240 -4.05 3.75 -6.83
CA ALA A 240 -5.45 3.98 -6.45
C ALA A 240 -6.11 5.14 -7.21
N GLY A 241 -5.37 6.20 -7.52
CA GLY A 241 -5.91 7.46 -8.05
C GLY A 241 -6.62 8.29 -6.98
N SER A 242 -6.06 8.36 -5.77
CA SER A 242 -6.66 8.93 -4.58
C SER A 242 -5.61 9.63 -3.70
N SER A 243 -4.90 10.59 -4.31
CA SER A 243 -3.82 11.37 -3.69
C SER A 243 -4.29 12.61 -2.92
N GLY A 244 -5.60 12.82 -2.83
CA GLY A 244 -6.18 14.03 -2.24
C GLY A 244 -5.92 14.16 -0.74
N ASN A 245 -5.82 15.40 -0.26
CA ASN A 245 -5.68 15.74 1.15
C ASN A 245 -6.85 16.64 1.59
N PRO A 246 -8.07 16.09 1.72
CA PRO A 246 -9.24 16.90 2.04
C PRO A 246 -9.08 17.52 3.42
N VAL A 247 -9.32 18.83 3.49
CA VAL A 247 -9.37 19.56 4.76
C VAL A 247 -10.83 19.52 5.21
N THR A 248 -11.11 18.80 6.30
CA THR A 248 -12.42 18.74 6.96
C THR A 248 -12.54 19.79 8.04
#